data_AF-A0A5C9DSB2-F1
#
_entry.id   AF-A0A5C9DSB2-F1
#
_cell.length_a   1.000
_cell.length_b   1.000
_cell.length_c   1.000
_cell.angle_alpha   90.00
_cell.angle_beta   90.00
_cell.angle_gamma   90.00
#
_symmetry.space_group_name_H-M   'P 1'
#
loop_
_entity.id
_entity.type
_entity.pdbx_description
1 polymer ?
#
loop_
_entity_poly.entity_id
_entity_poly.type
_entity_poly.pdbx_seq_one_letter_code
_entity_poly.pdbx_strand_id
1 'polypeptide(L)'
;MATKGQLTGMAGVYLAAAELSLRGYIVAPTSRNAQGVDLLVSNSEGTSAIPIQVKTNSTTFSFWLLSEKCKRLESDDLFYILINPRKTEREYFIVPNREIVGKIREEKSKSSRSDQSEPSVWYSFLLEDAKPYQDKWQILDELLLHPERRKE
;
A
#
# COMPACT_ATOMS: atom_id res chain seq x y z
N MET A 1 -1.29 -24.51 -4.41
CA MET A 1 -2.52 -23.77 -4.01
C MET A 1 -2.10 -22.42 -3.42
N ALA A 2 -2.97 -21.40 -3.49
CA ALA A 2 -2.69 -20.11 -2.88
C ALA A 2 -2.69 -20.19 -1.34
N THR A 3 -1.79 -19.47 -0.68
CA THR A 3 -1.75 -19.41 0.80
C THR A 3 -2.81 -18.45 1.33
N LYS A 4 -3.20 -18.59 2.61
CA LYS A 4 -4.13 -17.67 3.28
C LYS A 4 -3.64 -16.21 3.22
N GLY A 5 -2.34 -15.99 3.38
CA GLY A 5 -1.72 -14.67 3.25
C GLY A 5 -1.84 -14.09 1.84
N GLN A 6 -1.61 -14.91 0.81
CA GLN A 6 -1.80 -14.50 -0.60
C GLN A 6 -3.26 -14.13 -0.89
N LEU A 7 -4.22 -14.90 -0.37
CA LEU A 7 -5.64 -14.59 -0.52
C LEU A 7 -6.04 -13.31 0.25
N THR A 8 -5.44 -13.07 1.41
CA THR A 8 -5.66 -11.84 2.19
C THR A 8 -5.15 -10.61 1.43
N GLY A 9 -3.94 -10.68 0.88
CA GLY A 9 -3.39 -9.60 0.04
C GLY A 9 -4.27 -9.33 -1.17
N MET A 10 -4.74 -10.38 -1.86
CA MET A 10 -5.60 -10.20 -3.03
C MET A 10 -6.99 -9.67 -2.70
N ALA A 11 -7.58 -10.07 -1.57
CA ALA A 11 -8.82 -9.47 -1.09
C ALA A 11 -8.65 -7.96 -0.87
N GLY A 12 -7.51 -7.54 -0.32
CA GLY A 12 -7.16 -6.12 -0.19
C GLY A 12 -7.13 -5.37 -1.52
N VAL A 13 -6.48 -5.94 -2.53
CA VAL A 13 -6.42 -5.36 -3.88
C VAL A 13 -7.80 -5.18 -4.47
N TYR A 14 -8.68 -6.17 -4.36
CA TYR A 14 -10.06 -6.07 -4.86
C TYR A 14 -10.91 -5.07 -4.08
N LEU A 15 -10.74 -4.97 -2.76
CA LEU A 15 -11.42 -3.96 -1.94
C LEU A 15 -11.02 -2.55 -2.35
N ALA A 16 -9.71 -2.28 -2.43
CA ALA A 16 -9.21 -0.97 -2.88
C ALA A 16 -9.69 -0.64 -4.30
N ALA A 17 -9.64 -1.60 -5.22
CA ALA A 17 -10.15 -1.39 -6.57
C ALA A 17 -11.64 -1.04 -6.59
N ALA A 18 -12.46 -1.71 -5.77
CA ALA A 18 -13.89 -1.40 -5.67
C ALA A 18 -14.13 0.03 -5.15
N GLU A 19 -13.45 0.45 -4.09
CA GLU A 19 -13.55 1.82 -3.55
C GLU A 19 -13.17 2.87 -4.60
N LEU A 20 -12.09 2.64 -5.33
CA LEU A 20 -11.62 3.55 -6.39
C LEU A 20 -12.57 3.58 -7.59
N SER A 21 -13.12 2.44 -7.99
CA SER A 21 -14.11 2.39 -9.07
C SER A 21 -15.44 3.06 -8.69
N LEU A 22 -15.88 2.94 -7.42
CA LEU A 22 -17.03 3.67 -6.91
C LEU A 22 -16.85 5.19 -6.95
N ARG A 23 -15.59 5.66 -6.92
CA ARG A 23 -15.21 7.07 -7.08
C ARG A 23 -15.13 7.53 -8.54
N GLY A 24 -15.39 6.64 -9.50
CA GLY A 24 -15.40 6.96 -10.93
C GLY A 24 -14.05 6.77 -11.63
N TYR A 25 -13.07 6.11 -10.99
CA TYR A 25 -11.78 5.82 -11.59
C TYR A 25 -11.74 4.47 -12.32
N ILE A 26 -10.94 4.42 -13.39
CA ILE A 26 -10.61 3.17 -14.07
C ILE A 26 -9.48 2.51 -13.29
N VAL A 27 -9.65 1.24 -12.91
CA VAL A 27 -8.69 0.51 -12.09
C VAL A 27 -8.28 -0.78 -12.76
N ALA A 28 -6.99 -0.99 -12.93
CA ALA A 28 -6.41 -2.20 -13.49
C ALA A 28 -5.53 -2.91 -12.44
N PRO A 29 -5.97 -4.07 -11.89
CA PRO A 29 -5.11 -4.92 -11.08
C PRO A 29 -3.95 -5.49 -11.91
N THR A 30 -2.76 -5.49 -11.34
CA THR A 30 -1.56 -5.99 -12.03
C THR A 30 -1.39 -7.50 -11.85
N SER A 31 -0.73 -8.15 -12.80
CA SER A 31 -0.30 -9.54 -12.65
C SER A 31 0.84 -9.64 -11.63
N ARG A 32 0.82 -10.72 -10.85
CA ARG A 32 1.80 -11.05 -9.80
C ARG A 32 3.23 -11.17 -10.39
N ASN A 33 3.94 -10.05 -10.47
CA ASN A 33 5.35 -9.84 -10.83
C ASN A 33 5.66 -8.36 -11.16
N ALA A 34 4.66 -7.48 -11.26
CA ALA A 34 4.88 -6.04 -11.34
C ALA A 34 5.58 -5.54 -10.06
N GLN A 35 6.58 -4.66 -10.21
CA GLN A 35 7.51 -4.24 -9.16
C GLN A 35 6.82 -3.44 -8.03
N GLY A 36 6.10 -4.12 -7.13
CA GLY A 36 5.46 -3.46 -6.00
C GLY A 36 4.32 -2.52 -6.38
N VAL A 37 3.65 -2.79 -7.50
CA VAL A 37 2.44 -2.07 -7.93
C VAL A 37 1.35 -3.12 -8.08
N ASP A 38 0.31 -3.03 -7.25
CA ASP A 38 -0.82 -3.97 -7.27
C ASP A 38 -1.99 -3.45 -8.12
N LEU A 39 -2.14 -2.12 -8.22
CA LEU A 39 -3.16 -1.45 -9.02
C LEU A 39 -2.52 -0.33 -9.86
N LEU A 40 -3.01 -0.16 -11.08
CA LEU A 40 -2.86 1.07 -11.85
C LEU A 40 -4.23 1.76 -11.87
N VAL A 41 -4.29 3.00 -11.38
CA VAL A 41 -5.54 3.77 -11.30
C VAL A 41 -5.45 4.94 -12.25
N SER A 42 -6.41 5.09 -13.15
CA SER A 42 -6.48 6.25 -14.04
C SER A 42 -7.78 7.03 -13.87
N ASN A 43 -7.74 8.29 -14.28
CA ASN A 43 -8.96 9.06 -14.49
C ASN A 43 -9.82 8.40 -15.60
N SER A 44 -11.08 8.84 -15.69
CA SER A 44 -12.06 8.28 -16.65
C SER A 44 -11.66 8.48 -18.12
N GLU A 45 -10.81 9.47 -18.39
CA GLU A 45 -10.30 9.77 -19.73
C GLU A 45 -9.02 8.99 -20.09
N GLY A 46 -8.38 8.33 -19.10
CA GLY A 46 -7.12 7.61 -19.27
C GLY A 46 -5.90 8.51 -19.49
N THR A 47 -6.00 9.81 -19.23
CA THR A 47 -4.94 10.81 -19.46
C THR A 47 -3.96 10.92 -18.29
N SER A 48 -4.33 10.42 -17.11
CA SER A 48 -3.49 10.38 -15.92
C SER A 48 -3.62 9.03 -15.25
N ALA A 49 -2.49 8.44 -14.82
CA ALA A 49 -2.47 7.21 -14.04
C ALA A 49 -1.54 7.32 -12.82
N ILE A 50 -1.92 6.63 -11.74
CA ILE A 50 -1.19 6.54 -10.48
C ILE A 50 -0.99 5.05 -10.13
N PRO A 51 0.26 4.59 -9.93
CA PRO A 51 0.53 3.26 -9.40
C PRO A 51 0.20 3.20 -7.90
N ILE A 52 -0.42 2.10 -7.48
CA ILE A 52 -0.76 1.85 -6.07
C ILE A 52 -0.27 0.48 -5.62
N GLN A 53 0.41 0.44 -4.47
CA GLN A 53 0.67 -0.77 -3.70
C GLN A 53 -0.40 -0.92 -2.61
N VAL A 54 -0.93 -2.13 -2.44
CA VAL A 54 -1.88 -2.45 -1.37
C VAL A 54 -1.19 -3.31 -0.31
N LYS A 55 -1.43 -2.97 0.95
CA LYS A 55 -1.06 -3.83 2.09
C LYS A 55 -2.27 -4.04 2.96
N THR A 56 -2.49 -5.30 3.36
CA THR A 56 -3.71 -5.68 4.08
C THR A 56 -3.37 -6.63 5.19
N ASN A 57 -3.80 -6.28 6.40
CA ASN A 57 -3.72 -7.17 7.52
C ASN A 57 -4.90 -8.15 7.51
N SER A 58 -4.67 -9.39 7.94
CA SER A 58 -5.73 -10.40 8.06
C SER A 58 -6.64 -10.18 9.27
N THR A 59 -6.14 -9.48 10.28
CA THR A 59 -6.84 -9.00 11.48
C THR A 59 -6.37 -7.59 11.78
N THR A 60 -7.09 -6.81 12.59
CA THR A 60 -6.60 -5.48 12.94
C THR A 60 -5.25 -5.56 13.67
N PHE A 61 -4.26 -4.83 13.18
CA PHE A 61 -2.98 -4.63 13.85
C PHE A 61 -2.60 -3.15 13.90
N SER A 62 -1.63 -2.82 14.75
CA SER A 62 -1.06 -1.46 14.88
C SER A 62 0.06 -1.17 13.88
N PHE A 63 0.28 -2.04 12.88
CA PHE A 63 1.27 -1.86 11.83
C PHE A 63 0.95 -2.71 10.60
N TRP A 64 1.60 -2.42 9.48
CA TRP A 64 1.61 -3.26 8.27
C TRP A 64 3.03 -3.70 7.95
N LEU A 65 3.17 -4.96 7.53
CA LEU A 65 4.46 -5.47 7.05
C LEU A 65 4.73 -5.01 5.62
N LEU A 66 5.96 -4.54 5.43
CA LEU A 66 6.48 -4.05 4.16
C LEU A 66 7.70 -4.89 3.75
N SER A 67 8.14 -4.71 2.51
CA SER A 67 9.38 -5.31 2.02
C SER A 67 10.47 -4.26 1.92
N GLU A 68 11.73 -4.68 2.01
CA GLU A 68 12.89 -3.80 1.79
C GLU A 68 12.79 -3.00 0.48
N LYS A 69 12.14 -3.57 -0.55
CA LYS A 69 11.93 -2.94 -1.87
C LYS A 69 11.26 -1.56 -1.77
N CYS A 70 10.48 -1.30 -0.73
CA CYS A 70 9.86 0.01 -0.50
C CYS A 70 10.91 1.12 -0.40
N LYS A 71 12.12 0.85 0.09
CA LYS A 71 13.22 1.82 0.15
C LYS A 71 13.85 2.12 -1.22
N ARG A 72 13.73 1.22 -2.19
CA ARG A 72 14.32 1.36 -3.53
C ARG A 72 13.35 1.97 -4.53
N LEU A 73 12.06 1.92 -4.22
CA LEU A 73 11.00 2.53 -5.01
C LEU A 73 10.89 3.99 -4.59
N GLU A 74 11.86 4.82 -4.97
CA GLU A 74 11.76 6.28 -4.83
C GLU A 74 10.94 6.85 -6.00
N SER A 75 9.68 6.44 -6.09
CA SER A 75 8.72 7.06 -7.00
C SER A 75 7.82 7.97 -6.20
N ASP A 76 7.84 9.26 -6.52
CA ASP A 76 6.94 10.26 -5.94
C ASP A 76 5.48 9.99 -6.32
N ASP A 77 5.26 9.29 -7.44
CA ASP A 77 3.94 8.95 -7.96
C ASP A 77 3.34 7.68 -7.32
N LEU A 78 4.10 6.92 -6.53
CA LEU A 78 3.59 5.70 -5.90
C LEU A 78 2.78 6.02 -4.65
N PHE A 79 1.61 5.40 -4.53
CA PHE A 79 0.79 5.46 -3.33
C PHE A 79 0.60 4.09 -2.71
N TYR A 80 0.38 4.09 -1.39
CA TYR A 80 -0.01 2.91 -0.63
C TYR A 80 -1.46 3.04 -0.19
N ILE A 81 -2.24 1.97 -0.38
CA ILE A 81 -3.50 1.79 0.33
C ILE A 81 -3.27 0.71 1.38
N LEU A 82 -3.23 1.14 2.64
CA LEU A 82 -3.13 0.23 3.79
C LEU A 82 -4.54 -0.07 4.29
N ILE A 83 -4.83 -1.34 4.51
CA ILE A 83 -6.18 -1.80 4.88
C ILE A 83 -6.11 -2.57 6.19
N ASN A 84 -6.96 -2.16 7.13
CA ASN A 84 -7.22 -2.88 8.37
C ASN A 84 -8.67 -3.36 8.41
N PRO A 85 -8.91 -4.66 8.65
CA PRO A 85 -10.26 -5.14 8.87
C PRO A 85 -10.75 -4.74 10.27
N ARG A 86 -11.99 -4.27 10.39
CA ARG A 86 -12.75 -4.13 11.64
C ARG A 86 -13.92 -5.11 11.67
N LYS A 87 -14.62 -5.19 12.80
CA LYS A 87 -15.76 -6.12 12.98
C LYS A 87 -16.84 -5.92 11.92
N THR A 88 -17.16 -4.67 11.61
CA THR A 88 -18.28 -4.29 10.71
C THR A 88 -17.84 -3.55 9.46
N GLU A 89 -16.61 -3.05 9.43
CA GLU A 89 -16.12 -2.18 8.37
C GLU A 89 -14.64 -2.43 8.05
N ARG A 90 -14.10 -1.64 7.13
CA ARG A 90 -12.68 -1.63 6.77
C ARG A 90 -12.16 -0.20 6.95
N GLU A 91 -10.96 -0.08 7.49
CA GLU A 91 -10.25 1.19 7.50
C GLU A 91 -9.28 1.20 6.33
N TYR A 92 -9.26 2.32 5.62
CA TYR A 92 -8.34 2.56 4.52
C TYR A 92 -7.43 3.74 4.86
N PHE A 93 -6.15 3.61 4.59
CA PHE A 93 -5.17 4.68 4.77
C PHE A 93 -4.43 4.91 3.46
N ILE A 94 -4.53 6.13 2.93
CA ILE A 94 -4.09 6.50 1.58
C ILE A 94 -2.78 7.29 1.73
N VAL A 95 -1.66 6.57 1.70
CA VAL A 95 -0.37 7.10 2.14
C VAL A 95 0.56 7.31 0.93
N PRO A 96 1.09 8.52 0.72
CA PRO A 96 2.14 8.75 -0.28
C PRO A 96 3.38 7.91 0.02
N ASN A 97 4.04 7.38 -1.00
CA ASN A 97 5.23 6.56 -0.81
C ASN A 97 6.37 7.29 -0.07
N ARG A 98 6.54 8.60 -0.27
CA ARG A 98 7.51 9.42 0.49
C ARG A 98 7.32 9.32 2.01
N GLU A 99 6.07 9.23 2.47
CA GLU A 99 5.74 9.11 3.89
C GLU A 99 6.04 7.71 4.41
N ILE A 100 5.78 6.68 3.59
CA ILE A 100 6.18 5.31 3.89
C ILE A 100 7.68 5.23 4.07
N VAL A 101 8.47 5.70 3.09
CA VAL A 101 9.93 5.65 3.13
C VAL A 101 10.49 6.45 4.32
N GLY A 102 9.95 7.64 4.58
CA GLY A 102 10.42 8.51 5.66
C GLY A 102 10.14 7.99 7.07
N LYS A 103 9.16 7.10 7.26
CA LYS A 103 8.73 6.61 8.59
C LYS A 103 8.77 5.09 8.73
N ILE A 104 9.32 4.36 7.76
CA ILE A 104 9.43 2.91 7.83
C ILE A 104 10.32 2.49 9.00
N ARG A 105 9.84 1.55 9.81
CA ARG A 105 10.62 0.95 10.90
C ARG A 105 11.35 -0.27 10.39
N GLU A 106 12.62 -0.39 10.79
CA GLU A 106 13.46 -1.54 10.51
C GLU A 106 13.80 -2.25 11.81
N GLU A 107 13.42 -3.53 11.91
CA GLU A 107 13.70 -4.35 13.07
C GLU A 107 14.44 -5.61 12.66
N LYS A 108 15.59 -5.88 13.30
CA LYS A 108 16.34 -7.12 13.10
C LYS A 108 15.79 -8.18 14.04
N SER A 109 15.53 -9.38 13.52
CA SER A 109 15.14 -10.50 14.37
C SER A 109 16.23 -10.78 15.41
N LYS A 110 15.80 -11.06 16.64
CA LYS A 110 16.73 -11.51 17.70
C LYS A 110 17.23 -12.91 17.32
N SER A 111 18.49 -13.01 16.90
CA SER A 111 19.13 -14.26 16.56
C SER A 111 18.93 -15.28 17.68
N SER A 112 18.24 -16.38 17.38
CA SER A 112 18.04 -17.48 18.31
C SER A 112 18.30 -18.80 17.59
N ARG A 113 19.48 -19.37 17.88
CA ARG A 113 19.93 -20.75 17.59
C ARG A 113 20.26 -21.13 16.14
N SER A 114 21.32 -20.52 15.61
CA SER A 114 22.42 -21.20 14.90
C SER A 114 23.40 -20.14 14.39
N ASP A 115 24.67 -20.29 14.72
CA ASP A 115 25.77 -19.30 14.56
C ASP A 115 26.19 -19.00 13.10
N GLN A 116 25.30 -19.21 12.12
CA GLN A 116 25.63 -19.09 10.68
C GLN A 116 24.56 -18.43 9.80
N SER A 117 23.42 -17.98 10.34
CA SER A 117 22.39 -17.29 9.55
C SER A 117 22.32 -15.81 9.87
N GLU A 118 22.43 -14.94 8.85
CA GLU A 118 22.18 -13.51 9.02
C GLU A 118 20.77 -13.26 9.57
N PRO A 119 20.61 -12.32 10.52
CA PRO A 119 19.32 -12.01 11.11
C PRO A 119 18.37 -11.47 10.03
N SER A 120 17.17 -12.04 9.96
CA SER A 120 16.12 -11.49 9.09
C SER A 120 15.74 -10.08 9.52
N VAL A 121 15.57 -9.20 8.54
CA VAL A 121 15.15 -7.81 8.74
C VAL A 121 13.68 -7.68 8.38
N TRP A 122 12.91 -7.09 9.29
CA TRP A 122 11.49 -6.85 9.13
C TRP A 122 11.25 -5.36 8.96
N TYR A 123 10.43 -5.01 7.97
CA TYR A 123 10.03 -3.64 7.71
C TYR A 123 8.56 -3.47 8.08
N SER A 124 8.25 -2.41 8.82
CA SER A 124 6.88 -2.11 9.19
C SER A 124 6.57 -0.61 9.09
N PHE A 125 5.29 -0.32 8.84
CA PHE A 125 4.75 1.03 8.92
C PHE A 125 3.63 1.05 9.95
N LEU A 126 3.68 1.99 10.89
CA LEU A 126 2.78 1.96 12.04
C LEU A 126 1.43 2.61 11.75
N LEU A 127 0.42 2.15 12.49
CA LEU A 127 -0.91 2.74 12.47
C LEU A 127 -0.90 4.20 12.93
N GLU A 128 -0.06 4.57 13.89
CA GLU A 128 0.04 5.96 14.34
C GLU A 128 0.50 6.89 13.22
N ASP A 129 1.42 6.45 12.38
CA ASP A 129 1.92 7.19 11.22
C ASP A 129 0.92 7.18 10.06
N ALA A 130 0.07 6.14 9.96
CA ALA A 130 -0.98 6.04 8.96
C ALA A 130 -2.22 6.88 9.27
N LYS A 131 -2.54 7.12 10.56
CA LYS A 131 -3.76 7.81 11.01
C LYS A 131 -4.07 9.13 10.30
N PRO A 132 -3.10 10.04 10.03
CA PRO A 132 -3.38 11.27 9.29
C PRO A 132 -3.97 11.05 7.90
N TYR A 133 -3.74 9.87 7.32
CA TYR A 133 -4.14 9.46 5.97
C TYR A 133 -5.41 8.59 5.94
N GLN A 134 -6.09 8.43 7.08
CA GLN A 134 -7.31 7.64 7.17
C GLN A 134 -8.43 8.23 6.31
N ASP A 135 -8.95 7.42 5.39
CA ASP A 135 -10.00 7.77 4.42
C ASP A 135 -9.71 9.06 3.62
N LYS A 136 -8.43 9.42 3.49
CA LYS A 136 -7.95 10.58 2.71
C LYS A 136 -7.85 10.30 1.22
N TRP A 137 -8.90 9.73 0.67
CA TRP A 137 -9.01 9.43 -0.76
C TRP A 137 -8.88 10.66 -1.65
N GLN A 138 -9.23 11.84 -1.13
CA GLN A 138 -9.12 13.12 -1.82
C GLN A 138 -7.70 13.42 -2.31
N ILE A 139 -6.68 12.85 -1.66
CA ILE A 139 -5.29 12.95 -2.12
C ILE A 139 -5.15 12.38 -3.54
N LEU A 140 -5.75 11.22 -3.81
CA LEU A 140 -5.74 10.63 -5.15
C LEU A 140 -6.65 11.39 -6.08
N ASP A 141 -7.80 11.85 -5.58
CA ASP A 141 -8.78 12.58 -6.39
C ASP A 141 -8.14 13.85 -6.99
N GLU A 142 -7.44 14.63 -6.17
CA GLU A 142 -6.72 15.82 -6.59
C GLU A 142 -5.67 15.52 -7.66
N LEU A 143 -4.88 14.47 -7.49
CA LEU A 143 -3.78 14.13 -8.42
C LEU A 143 -4.28 13.50 -9.73
N LEU A 144 -5.42 12.81 -9.71
CA LEU A 144 -6.03 12.22 -10.90
C LEU A 144 -6.81 13.24 -11.73
N LEU A 145 -7.41 14.24 -11.07
CA LEU A 145 -8.14 15.34 -11.73
C LEU A 145 -7.21 16.49 -12.16
N HIS A 146 -6.13 16.72 -11.41
CA HIS A 146 -5.16 17.80 -11.63
C HIS A 146 -3.74 17.23 -11.77
N PRO A 147 -3.44 16.47 -12.85
CA PRO A 147 -2.16 15.79 -13.03
C PRO A 147 -0.95 16.73 -13.05
N GLU A 148 -1.14 18.02 -13.33
CA GLU A 148 -0.12 19.08 -13.27
C GLU A 148 0.49 19.26 -11.89
N ARG A 149 -0.28 18.98 -10.81
CA ARG A 149 0.17 19.14 -9.41
C ARG A 149 1.16 18.08 -8.95
N ARG A 150 1.47 17.08 -9.77
CA ARG A 150 2.47 16.06 -9.46
C ARG A 150 3.92 16.53 -9.61
N LYS A 151 4.14 17.68 -10.27
CA LYS A 151 5.47 18.20 -10.61
C LYS A 151 5.96 19.34 -9.72
N GLU A 152 5.17 19.71 -8.70
CA GLU A 152 5.49 20.74 -7.70
C GLU A 152 5.90 20.09 -6.37
#